data_AF-J0YNJ2-F1
#
_entry.id   AF-J0YNJ2-F1
#
_cell.length_a   1.000
_cell.length_b   1.000
_cell.length_c   1.000
_cell.angle_alpha   90.00
_cell.angle_beta   90.00
_cell.angle_gamma   90.00
#
_symmetry.space_group_name_H-M   'P 1'
#
loop_
_entity.id
_entity.type
_entity.pdbx_description
1 polymer ?
#
loop_
_entity_poly.entity_id
_entity_poly.type
_entity_poly.pdbx_seq_one_letter_code
_entity_poly.pdbx_strand_id
1 'polypeptide(L)' 'MQIKTTENLFPITAEELKKRREAVDATINSHALEGITLHSKTLKILEEYAKGNISLEEFNTLMDNATL' A
#
# COMPACT_ATOMS: atom_id res chain seq x y z
N MET A 1 -3.59 31.55 14.85
CA MET A 1 -3.53 31.01 13.47
C MET A 1 -4.11 29.61 13.53
N GLN A 2 -5.36 29.42 13.08
CA GLN A 2 -5.98 28.10 13.08
C GLN A 2 -5.43 27.33 11.89
N ILE A 3 -4.63 26.30 12.16
CA ILE A 3 -4.16 25.36 11.16
C ILE A 3 -5.37 24.46 10.87
N LYS A 4 -6.14 24.79 9.83
CA LYS A 4 -7.14 23.87 9.28
C LYS A 4 -6.38 22.75 8.59
N THR A 5 -6.02 21.73 9.36
CA THR A 5 -5.63 20.44 8.83
C THR A 5 -6.88 19.81 8.25
N THR A 6 -7.21 20.18 7.02
CA THR A 6 -8.17 19.47 6.18
C THR A 6 -7.45 18.20 5.67
N GLU A 7 -7.06 17.32 6.59
CA GLU A 7 -6.78 15.94 6.23
C GLU A 7 -8.12 15.37 5.76
N ASN A 8 -8.11 14.71 4.60
CA ASN A 8 -9.28 14.11 3.98
C ASN A 8 -9.93 13.09 4.93
N LEU A 9 -10.83 13.56 5.79
CA LEU A 9 -11.55 12.80 6.82
C LEU A 9 -12.70 11.97 6.22
N PHE A 10 -12.46 11.29 5.11
CA PHE A 10 -13.31 10.16 4.76
C PHE A 10 -12.59 8.89 5.19
N PRO A 11 -13.13 8.13 6.17
CA PRO A 11 -12.56 6.84 6.50
C PRO A 11 -12.52 5.99 5.23
N ILE A 12 -11.38 5.33 5.01
CA ILE A 12 -11.22 4.36 3.94
C ILE A 12 -12.40 3.38 4.00
N THR A 13 -13.08 3.20 2.86
CA THR A 13 -14.23 2.32 2.80
C THR A 13 -13.79 0.87 2.73
N ALA A 14 -14.66 -0.05 3.14
CA ALA A 14 -14.41 -1.48 2.99
C ALA A 14 -14.21 -1.89 1.51
N GLU A 15 -14.88 -1.19 0.58
CA GLU A 15 -14.72 -1.43 -0.85
C GLU A 15 -13.33 -1.01 -1.34
N GLU A 16 -12.83 0.13 -0.84
CA GLU A 16 -11.46 0.59 -1.13
C GLU A 16 -10.41 -0.39 -0.59
N LEU A 17 -10.56 -0.86 0.66
CA LEU A 17 -9.68 -1.89 1.23
C LEU A 17 -9.69 -3.17 0.41
N LYS A 18 -10.87 -3.59 -0.06
CA LYS A 18 -10.99 -4.77 -0.91
C LYS A 18 -10.21 -4.60 -2.22
N LYS A 19 -10.37 -3.46 -2.91
CA LYS A 19 -9.63 -3.15 -4.13
C LYS A 19 -8.12 -3.12 -3.91
N ARG A 20 -7.66 -2.55 -2.79
CA ARG A 20 -6.23 -2.56 -2.42
C ARG A 20 -5.70 -3.97 -2.18
N ARG A 21 -6.45 -4.81 -1.46
CA ARG A 21 -6.09 -6.22 -1.26
C ARG A 21 -5.98 -6.96 -2.58
N GLU A 22 -6.98 -6.84 -3.45
CA GLU A 22 -6.97 -7.47 -4.78
C GLU A 22 -5.75 -7.03 -5.61
N ALA A 23 -5.39 -5.75 -5.58
CA ALA A 23 -4.23 -5.23 -6.29
C ALA A 23 -2.89 -5.77 -5.74
N VAL A 24 -2.76 -5.86 -4.41
CA VAL A 24 -1.56 -6.41 -3.75
C VAL A 24 -1.42 -7.90 -4.04
N ASP A 25 -2.50 -8.66 -3.92
CA ASP A 25 -2.49 -10.10 -4.18
C ASP A 25 -2.17 -10.39 -5.66
N ALA A 26 -2.75 -9.63 -6.59
CA ALA A 26 -2.41 -9.72 -8.02
C ALA A 26 -0.93 -9.43 -8.28
N THR A 27 -0.36 -8.42 -7.61
CA THR A 27 1.05 -8.06 -7.73
C THR A 27 1.96 -9.20 -7.26
N ILE A 28 1.69 -9.77 -6.08
CA ILE A 28 2.45 -10.89 -5.53
C ILE A 28 2.35 -12.10 -6.45
N ASN A 29 1.14 -12.44 -6.88
CA ASN A 29 0.90 -13.58 -7.77
C ASN A 29 1.59 -13.42 -9.12
N SER A 30 1.59 -12.22 -9.72
CA SER A 30 2.27 -11.97 -10.99
C SER A 30 3.76 -12.28 -10.91
N HIS A 31 4.45 -11.87 -9.84
CA HIS A 31 5.87 -12.17 -9.65
C HIS A 31 6.09 -13.65 -9.32
N ALA A 32 5.21 -14.25 -8.52
CA ALA A 32 5.29 -15.66 -8.17
C ALA A 32 5.13 -16.58 -9.41
N LEU A 33 4.30 -16.19 -10.39
CA LEU A 33 4.18 -16.90 -11.68
C LEU A 33 5.49 -16.90 -12.48
N GLU A 34 6.32 -15.87 -12.29
CA GLU A 34 7.66 -15.78 -12.88
C GLU A 34 8.73 -16.47 -12.01
N GLY A 35 8.36 -17.11 -10.91
CA GLY A 35 9.28 -17.72 -9.95
C GLY A 35 10.03 -16.69 -9.09
N ILE A 36 9.57 -15.44 -9.07
CA ILE A 36 10.19 -14.33 -8.34
C ILE A 36 9.47 -14.12 -7.01
N THR A 37 10.20 -14.26 -5.91
CA THR A 37 9.70 -13.86 -4.58
C THR A 37 10.09 -12.41 -4.31
N LEU A 38 9.11 -11.57 -4.02
CA LEU A 38 9.36 -10.17 -3.66
C LEU A 38 10.17 -10.06 -2.37
N HIS A 39 10.99 -9.02 -2.28
CA HIS A 39 11.79 -8.75 -1.09
C HIS A 39 10.90 -8.52 0.15
N SER A 40 11.36 -8.95 1.33
CA SER A 40 10.60 -8.87 2.58
C SER A 40 10.10 -7.45 2.91
N LYS A 41 10.91 -6.44 2.60
CA LYS A 41 10.54 -5.03 2.80
C LYS A 41 9.41 -4.58 1.87
N THR A 42 9.45 -5.01 0.61
CA THR A 42 8.38 -4.77 -0.36
C THR A 42 7.07 -5.39 0.10
N LEU A 43 7.12 -6.64 0.57
CA LEU A 43 5.94 -7.33 1.11
C LEU A 43 5.34 -6.58 2.31
N LYS A 44 6.18 -6.06 3.21
CA LYS A 44 5.72 -5.26 4.34
C LYS A 44 5.00 -3.98 3.90
N ILE A 45 5.58 -3.23 2.95
CA ILE A 45 4.99 -1.98 2.46
C ILE A 45 3.63 -2.25 1.77
N LEU A 46 3.55 -3.30 0.94
CA LEU A 46 2.31 -3.73 0.30
C LEU A 46 1.22 -4.10 1.33
N GLU A 47 1.58 -4.78 2.41
CA GLU A 47 0.62 -5.18 3.44
C GLU A 47 0.06 -3.98 4.21
N GLU A 48 0.90 -3.00 4.55
CA GLU A 48 0.44 -1.77 5.22
C GLU A 48 -0.52 -0.98 4.32
N TYR A 49 -0.25 -0.93 3.01
CA TYR A 49 -1.15 -0.31 2.04
C TYR A 49 -2.48 -1.06 1.92
N ALA A 50 -2.45 -2.39 1.84
CA ALA A 50 -3.65 -3.23 1.74
C ALA A 50 -4.55 -3.13 2.98
N LYS A 51 -3.98 -2.95 4.18
CA LYS A 51 -4.72 -2.70 5.42
C LYS A 51 -5.31 -1.29 5.53
N GLY A 52 -4.90 -0.37 4.65
CA GLY A 52 -5.26 1.04 4.74
C GLY A 52 -4.55 1.78 5.86
N ASN A 53 -3.44 1.23 6.38
CA ASN A 53 -2.62 1.90 7.41
C ASN A 53 -1.82 3.07 6.83
N ILE A 54 -1.59 3.04 5.52
CA ILE A 54 -0.93 4.11 4.76
C ILE A 54 -1.75 4.51 3.53
N SER A 55 -1.62 5.77 3.15
CA SER A 55 -2.13 6.32 1.90
C SER A 55 -1.33 5.81 0.68
N LEU A 56 -1.85 6.05 -0.53
CA LEU A 56 -1.12 5.75 -1.76
C LEU A 56 0.16 6.60 -1.90
N GLU A 57 0.12 7.85 -1.44
CA GLU A 57 1.29 8.74 -1.47
C GLU A 57 2.40 8.24 -0.53
N GLU A 58 2.05 7.84 0.69
CA GLU A 58 3.00 7.22 1.62
C GLU A 58 3.52 5.89 1.09
N PHE A 59 2.66 5.07 0.49
CA PHE A 59 3.08 3.84 -0.18
C PHE A 59 4.15 4.11 -1.25
N ASN A 60 3.91 5.06 -2.16
CA ASN A 60 4.87 5.43 -3.21
C ASN A 60 6.18 5.93 -2.61
N THR A 61 6.10 6.81 -1.61
CA THR A 61 7.28 7.35 -0.92
C THR A 61 8.10 6.25 -0.24
N LEU A 62 7.45 5.28 0.42
CA LEU A 62 8.12 4.16 1.08
C LEU A 62 8.77 3.22 0.06
N MET A 63 8.12 2.97 -1.08
CA MET A 63 8.64 2.14 -2.16
C MET A 63 9.88 2.80 -2.81
N ASP A 64 9.83 4.10 -3.12
CA ASP A 64 10.93 4.84 -3.74
C ASP A 64 12.18 4.90 -2.86
N ASN A 65 11.98 4.94 -1.53
CA ASN A 65 13.06 5.01 -0.56
C ASN A 65 13.44 3.63 0.03
N ALA A 66 12.88 2.54 -0.48
CA ALA A 66 13.15 1.22 0.04
C ALA A 66 14.56 0.73 -0.35
N THR A 67 15.48 0.69 0.62
CA THR A 67 16.69 -0.14 0.50
C THR A 67 16.31 -1.62 0.58
N LEU A 68 16.66 -2.40 -0.46
CA LEU A 68 16.35 -3.83 -0.64
C LEU A 68 17.58 -4.71 -0.39
#